data_AF-A0A2M7PQF4-F1
#
_entry.id   AF-A0A2M7PQF4-F1
#
_cell.length_a   1.000
_cell.length_b   1.000
_cell.length_c   1.000
_cell.angle_alpha   90.00
_cell.angle_beta   90.00
_cell.angle_gamma   90.00
#
_symmetry.space_group_name_H-M   'P 1'
#
loop_
_entity.id
_entity.type
_entity.pdbx_description
1 polymer ?
#
loop_
_entity_poly.entity_id
_entity_poly.type
_entity_poly.pdbx_seq_one_letter_code
_entity_poly.pdbx_strand_id
1 'polypeptide(L)'
;MSETRKITKLTPKQKAQIPAHIDKWIKIGLRTGETDWETFDKYMPICYKKAELEYPKNIVRVSSPLVGALAASIADRISNGKTVRRVIDGEVRDTIDRAVGGAVDGTVRRAVDREVGDTIGRTVDREVRDAVDGIIRAAVDGEVEDTIGRTVDRATRDAVD
;
A
#
# COMPACT_ATOMS: atom_id res chain seq x y z
N MET A 1 3.23 -21.56 -72.45
CA MET A 1 2.20 -21.11 -71.49
C MET A 1 0.90 -21.81 -71.87
N SER A 2 0.38 -22.71 -71.04
CA SER A 2 -0.88 -23.40 -71.37
C SER A 2 -2.05 -22.40 -71.24
N GLU A 3 -2.85 -22.22 -72.28
CA GLU A 3 -4.04 -21.40 -72.24
C GLU A 3 -4.97 -21.83 -71.09
N THR A 4 -5.22 -20.92 -70.16
CA THR A 4 -6.15 -21.12 -69.05
C THR A 4 -7.58 -21.14 -69.60
N ARG A 5 -8.09 -22.31 -69.95
CA ARG A 5 -9.48 -22.47 -70.41
C ARG A 5 -10.44 -22.12 -69.27
N LYS A 6 -11.15 -21.01 -69.42
CA LYS A 6 -12.20 -20.55 -68.50
C LYS A 6 -13.32 -21.59 -68.43
N ILE A 7 -13.52 -22.20 -67.27
CA ILE A 7 -14.61 -23.15 -67.04
C ILE A 7 -15.90 -22.34 -66.78
N THR A 8 -16.86 -22.41 -67.69
CA THR A 8 -18.16 -21.73 -67.56
C THR A 8 -19.30 -22.68 -67.16
N LYS A 9 -19.10 -24.00 -67.28
CA LYS A 9 -20.04 -25.04 -66.86
C LYS A 9 -19.30 -26.25 -66.32
N LEU A 10 -19.84 -26.87 -65.27
CA LEU A 10 -19.31 -28.11 -64.71
C LEU A 10 -19.73 -29.31 -65.54
N THR A 11 -18.78 -30.21 -65.79
CA THR A 11 -19.04 -31.52 -66.41
C THR A 11 -19.88 -32.41 -65.48
N PRO A 12 -20.60 -33.42 -66.01
CA PRO A 12 -21.35 -34.37 -65.18
C PRO A 12 -20.48 -35.06 -64.12
N LYS A 13 -19.23 -35.40 -64.47
CA LYS A 13 -18.26 -36.00 -63.55
C LYS A 13 -17.88 -35.07 -62.40
N GLN A 14 -17.68 -33.78 -62.67
CA GLN A 14 -17.42 -32.78 -61.63
C GLN A 14 -18.64 -32.56 -60.73
N LYS A 15 -19.85 -32.50 -61.31
CA LYS A 15 -21.09 -32.39 -60.54
C LYS A 15 -21.30 -33.58 -59.60
N ALA A 16 -20.98 -34.79 -60.07
CA ALA A 16 -21.07 -36.00 -59.25
C ALA A 16 -20.09 -36.03 -58.05
N GLN A 17 -19.00 -35.25 -58.10
CA GLN A 17 -18.06 -35.14 -56.98
C GLN A 17 -18.47 -34.09 -55.92
N ILE A 18 -19.43 -33.21 -56.24
CA ILE A 18 -19.88 -32.15 -55.34
C ILE A 18 -20.40 -32.72 -54.01
N PRO A 19 -21.30 -33.74 -53.97
CA PRO A 19 -21.82 -34.26 -52.70
C PRO A 19 -20.72 -34.79 -51.77
N ALA A 20 -19.78 -35.57 -52.29
CA ALA A 20 -18.66 -36.10 -51.50
C ALA A 20 -17.73 -35.00 -50.96
N HIS A 21 -17.53 -33.93 -51.73
CA HIS A 21 -16.80 -32.75 -51.24
C HIS A 21 -17.57 -31.97 -50.20
N ILE A 22 -18.88 -31.80 -50.38
CA ILE A 22 -19.76 -31.20 -49.37
C ILE A 22 -19.65 -31.99 -48.07
N ASP A 23 -19.82 -33.31 -48.11
CA ASP A 23 -19.75 -34.16 -46.91
C ASP A 23 -18.39 -34.09 -46.23
N LYS A 24 -17.30 -34.12 -47.01
CA LYS A 24 -15.94 -33.95 -46.48
C LYS A 24 -15.81 -32.61 -45.76
N TRP A 25 -16.20 -31.52 -46.42
CA TRP A 25 -16.06 -30.16 -45.89
C TRP A 25 -17.07 -29.83 -44.79
N ILE A 26 -18.24 -30.46 -44.74
CA ILE A 26 -19.15 -30.37 -43.58
C ILE A 26 -18.54 -31.12 -42.39
N LYS A 27 -17.95 -32.30 -42.65
CA LYS A 27 -17.33 -33.12 -41.60
C LYS A 27 -16.12 -32.44 -40.97
N ILE A 28 -15.31 -31.72 -41.73
CA ILE A 28 -14.07 -31.09 -41.23
C ILE A 28 -14.18 -29.57 -41.07
N GLY A 29 -15.03 -28.93 -41.87
CA GLY A 29 -15.22 -27.49 -41.87
C GLY A 29 -15.89 -27.09 -40.57
N LEU A 30 -15.18 -26.27 -39.80
CA LEU A 30 -15.56 -25.78 -38.47
C LEU A 30 -15.43 -26.77 -37.31
N ARG A 31 -15.01 -28.03 -37.54
CA ARG A 31 -14.53 -28.88 -36.44
C ARG A 31 -13.12 -28.46 -36.06
N THR A 32 -13.04 -27.53 -35.12
CA THR A 32 -11.86 -27.39 -34.29
C THR A 32 -11.83 -28.64 -33.41
N GLY A 33 -10.94 -29.58 -33.72
CA GLY A 33 -10.69 -30.74 -32.86
C GLY A 33 -10.11 -30.32 -31.51
N GLU A 34 -9.73 -31.29 -30.69
CA GLU A 34 -8.93 -30.98 -29.51
C GLU A 34 -7.61 -30.31 -29.93
N THR A 35 -7.19 -29.31 -29.16
CA THR A 35 -5.95 -28.58 -29.45
C THR A 35 -4.76 -29.48 -29.12
N ASP A 36 -3.86 -29.64 -30.10
CA ASP A 36 -2.59 -30.32 -29.92
C ASP A 36 -1.60 -29.41 -29.19
N TRP A 37 -1.62 -29.50 -27.86
CA TRP A 37 -0.77 -28.71 -26.98
C TRP A 37 0.71 -29.13 -27.04
N GLU A 38 1.02 -30.38 -27.37
CA GLU A 38 2.41 -30.84 -27.47
C GLU A 38 3.11 -30.19 -28.67
N THR A 39 2.43 -30.17 -29.82
CA THR A 39 2.92 -29.47 -31.01
C THR A 39 3.01 -27.97 -30.74
N PHE A 40 2.03 -27.38 -30.06
CA PHE A 40 2.09 -25.96 -29.68
C PHE A 40 3.31 -25.64 -28.83
N ASP A 41 3.53 -26.37 -27.74
CA ASP A 41 4.64 -26.12 -26.80
C ASP A 41 6.01 -26.28 -27.46
N LYS A 42 6.13 -27.21 -28.42
CA LYS A 42 7.37 -27.43 -29.17
C LYS A 42 7.69 -26.29 -30.14
N TYR A 43 6.71 -25.86 -30.93
CA TYR A 43 6.96 -24.98 -32.07
C TYR A 43 6.73 -23.50 -31.77
N MET A 44 5.85 -23.14 -30.83
CA MET A 44 5.57 -21.74 -30.55
C MET A 44 6.80 -20.96 -30.06
N PRO A 45 7.68 -21.49 -29.18
CA PRO A 45 8.93 -20.82 -28.81
C PRO A 45 9.85 -20.58 -30.02
N ILE A 46 9.88 -21.52 -30.97
CA ILE A 46 10.68 -21.42 -32.20
C ILE A 46 10.13 -20.30 -33.10
N CYS A 47 8.81 -20.20 -33.22
CA CYS A 47 8.15 -19.12 -33.97
C CYS A 47 8.50 -17.74 -33.40
N TYR A 48 8.41 -17.57 -32.07
CA TYR A 48 8.78 -16.32 -31.41
C TYR A 48 10.26 -15.97 -31.61
N LYS A 49 11.15 -16.96 -31.46
CA LYS A 49 12.59 -16.77 -31.72
C LYS A 49 12.86 -16.32 -33.16
N LYS A 50 12.17 -16.90 -34.15
CA LYS A 50 12.30 -16.50 -35.56
C LYS A 50 11.73 -15.11 -35.84
N ALA A 51 10.77 -14.67 -35.05
CA ALA A 51 10.19 -13.33 -35.14
C ALA A 51 10.98 -12.28 -34.34
N GLU A 52 12.12 -12.66 -33.72
CA GLU A 52 12.92 -11.79 -32.84
C GLU A 52 12.10 -11.27 -31.63
N LEU A 53 11.14 -12.06 -31.15
CA LEU A 53 10.30 -11.75 -30.00
C LEU A 53 10.64 -12.65 -28.80
N GLU A 54 10.54 -12.10 -27.58
CA GLU A 54 10.63 -12.89 -26.35
C GLU A 54 9.38 -13.76 -26.20
N TYR A 55 9.59 -15.05 -25.93
CA TYR A 55 8.47 -15.95 -25.69
C TYR A 55 7.81 -15.64 -24.34
N PRO A 56 6.48 -15.48 -24.27
CA PRO A 56 5.80 -15.10 -23.04
C PRO A 56 5.97 -16.16 -21.94
N LYS A 57 6.24 -15.70 -20.71
CA LYS A 57 6.40 -16.57 -19.53
C LYS A 57 5.08 -17.18 -19.06
N ASN A 58 3.99 -16.44 -19.22
CA ASN A 58 2.66 -16.84 -18.78
C ASN A 58 1.79 -17.14 -20.01
N ILE A 59 1.35 -18.40 -20.14
CA ILE A 59 0.48 -18.84 -21.23
C ILE A 59 -0.87 -19.26 -20.66
N VAL A 60 -1.92 -18.55 -21.06
CA VAL A 60 -3.29 -18.87 -20.66
C VAL A 60 -3.92 -19.76 -21.72
N ARG A 61 -4.08 -21.05 -21.41
CA ARG A 61 -4.77 -22.02 -22.27
C ARG A 61 -6.27 -21.93 -22.01
N VAL A 62 -7.06 -21.94 -23.07
CA VAL A 62 -8.52 -21.83 -23.01
C VAL A 62 -9.17 -22.92 -23.83
N SER A 63 -10.33 -23.39 -23.39
CA SER A 63 -11.08 -24.47 -24.04
C SER A 63 -11.82 -24.04 -25.31
N SER A 64 -12.05 -22.73 -25.49
CA SER A 64 -12.72 -22.20 -26.68
C SER A 64 -12.31 -20.75 -26.94
N PRO A 65 -12.50 -20.25 -28.19
CA PRO A 65 -12.26 -18.85 -28.52
C PRO A 65 -13.08 -17.88 -27.68
N LEU A 66 -14.31 -18.26 -27.29
CA LEU A 66 -15.17 -17.43 -26.44
C LEU A 66 -14.57 -17.27 -25.04
N VAL A 67 -14.05 -18.35 -24.47
CA VAL A 67 -13.32 -18.31 -23.19
C VAL A 67 -12.04 -17.48 -23.35
N GLY A 68 -11.35 -17.57 -24.49
CA GLY A 68 -10.20 -16.73 -24.82
C GLY A 68 -10.50 -15.23 -24.75
N ALA A 69 -11.62 -14.79 -25.30
CA ALA A 69 -12.02 -13.39 -25.27
C ALA A 69 -12.21 -12.87 -23.83
N LEU A 70 -12.82 -13.67 -22.96
CA LEU A 70 -12.99 -13.32 -21.56
C LEU A 70 -11.68 -13.39 -20.78
N ALA A 71 -10.90 -14.46 -20.99
CA ALA A 71 -9.64 -14.70 -20.31
C ALA A 71 -8.62 -13.56 -20.54
N ALA A 72 -8.54 -13.03 -21.77
CA ALA A 72 -7.69 -11.88 -22.07
C ALA A 72 -8.06 -10.65 -21.23
N SER A 73 -9.36 -10.34 -21.13
CA SER A 73 -9.84 -9.18 -20.35
C SER A 73 -9.61 -9.32 -18.85
N ILE A 74 -9.72 -10.54 -18.32
CA ILE A 74 -9.48 -10.85 -16.91
C ILE A 74 -7.98 -10.81 -16.62
N ALA A 75 -7.17 -11.43 -17.47
CA ALA A 75 -5.71 -11.44 -17.33
C ALA A 75 -5.13 -10.02 -17.36
N ASP A 76 -5.64 -9.13 -18.22
CA ASP A 76 -5.25 -7.73 -18.24
C ASP A 76 -5.58 -7.01 -16.93
N ARG A 77 -6.80 -7.20 -16.39
CA ARG A 77 -7.19 -6.59 -15.10
C ARG A 77 -6.32 -7.06 -13.93
N ILE A 78 -5.96 -8.34 -13.90
CA ILE A 78 -5.10 -8.90 -12.86
C ILE A 78 -3.66 -8.40 -13.03
N SER A 79 -3.12 -8.46 -14.25
CA SER A 79 -1.73 -8.10 -14.54
C SER A 79 -1.45 -6.61 -14.37
N ASN A 80 -2.42 -5.75 -14.70
CA ASN A 80 -2.27 -4.30 -14.55
C ASN A 80 -2.23 -3.84 -13.09
N GLY A 81 -2.44 -4.74 -12.12
CA GLY A 81 -2.21 -4.48 -10.69
C GLY A 81 -3.05 -3.34 -10.10
N LYS A 82 -3.89 -2.64 -10.88
CA LYS A 82 -4.65 -1.47 -10.43
C LYS A 82 -5.58 -1.79 -9.27
N THR A 83 -6.17 -2.98 -9.27
CA THR A 83 -7.01 -3.45 -8.16
C THR A 83 -6.17 -3.80 -6.94
N VAL A 84 -5.08 -4.56 -7.13
CA VAL A 84 -4.17 -4.96 -6.04
C VAL A 84 -3.51 -3.75 -5.39
N ARG A 85 -2.95 -2.83 -6.20
CA ARG A 85 -2.36 -1.57 -5.74
C ARG A 85 -3.38 -0.72 -4.98
N ARG A 86 -4.62 -0.60 -5.45
CA ARG A 86 -5.65 0.17 -4.73
C ARG A 86 -6.00 -0.42 -3.37
N VAL A 87 -6.09 -1.75 -3.28
CA VAL A 87 -6.36 -2.44 -2.02
C VAL A 87 -5.18 -2.26 -1.05
N ILE A 88 -3.95 -2.48 -1.53
CA ILE A 88 -2.74 -2.29 -0.72
C ILE A 88 -2.60 -0.83 -0.26
N ASP A 89 -2.65 0.13 -1.19
CA ASP A 89 -2.45 1.55 -0.87
C ASP A 89 -3.52 2.11 0.07
N GLY A 90 -4.76 1.60 0.01
CA GLY A 90 -5.83 2.02 0.91
C GLY A 90 -5.77 1.32 2.26
N GLU A 91 -5.92 0.00 2.26
CA GLU A 91 -6.09 -0.75 3.52
C GLU A 91 -4.79 -0.81 4.34
N VAL A 92 -3.64 -1.00 3.68
CA VAL A 92 -2.36 -1.12 4.40
C VAL A 92 -1.96 0.24 4.93
N ARG A 93 -2.08 1.31 4.13
CA ARG A 93 -1.76 2.66 4.58
C ARG A 93 -2.65 3.10 5.73
N ASP A 94 -3.96 2.94 5.62
CA ASP A 94 -4.88 3.32 6.70
C ASP A 94 -4.63 2.52 7.98
N THR A 95 -4.26 1.24 7.84
CA THR A 95 -3.93 0.39 8.99
C THR A 95 -2.62 0.81 9.64
N ILE A 96 -1.59 1.12 8.83
CA ILE A 96 -0.31 1.64 9.33
C ILE A 96 -0.51 2.99 10.01
N ASP A 97 -1.21 3.92 9.37
CA ASP A 97 -1.45 5.26 9.91
C ASP A 97 -2.22 5.18 11.25
N ARG A 98 -3.24 4.32 11.36
CA ARG A 98 -3.95 4.12 12.63
C ARG A 98 -3.10 3.45 13.70
N ALA A 99 -2.37 2.38 13.35
CA ALA A 99 -1.59 1.62 14.31
C ALA A 99 -0.37 2.42 14.80
N VAL A 100 0.41 2.95 13.86
CA VAL A 100 1.63 3.70 14.16
C VAL A 100 1.30 5.09 14.67
N GLY A 101 0.43 5.85 14.00
CA GLY A 101 0.02 7.17 14.45
C GLY A 101 -0.61 7.13 15.83
N GLY A 102 -1.54 6.21 16.07
CA GLY A 102 -2.17 6.02 17.37
C GLY A 102 -1.20 5.59 18.48
N ALA A 103 -0.26 4.69 18.18
CA ALA A 103 0.75 4.27 19.14
C ALA A 103 1.76 5.37 19.45
N VAL A 104 2.25 6.07 18.43
CA VAL A 104 3.23 7.16 18.59
C VAL A 104 2.60 8.34 19.30
N ASP A 105 1.47 8.87 18.82
CA ASP A 105 0.79 9.98 19.48
C ASP A 105 0.38 9.60 20.90
N GLY A 106 -0.19 8.41 21.09
CA GLY A 106 -0.64 7.95 22.38
C GLY A 106 0.48 7.73 23.39
N THR A 107 1.65 7.25 22.95
CA THR A 107 2.78 6.95 23.85
C THR A 107 3.63 8.19 24.07
N VAL A 108 4.02 8.88 23.01
CA VAL A 108 4.89 10.06 23.07
C VAL A 108 4.17 11.19 23.80
N ARG A 109 2.92 11.49 23.46
CA ARG A 109 2.19 12.56 24.15
C ARG A 109 2.01 12.27 25.63
N ARG A 110 1.68 11.02 26.00
CA ARG A 110 1.55 10.63 27.42
C ARG A 110 2.87 10.60 28.17
N ALA A 111 3.96 10.23 27.51
CA ALA A 111 5.29 10.27 28.10
C ALA A 111 5.70 11.72 28.34
N VAL A 112 5.58 12.58 27.33
CA VAL A 112 5.90 14.01 27.42
C VAL A 112 5.02 14.71 28.46
N ASP A 113 3.70 14.55 28.41
CA ASP A 113 2.79 15.22 29.35
C ASP A 113 3.07 14.82 30.80
N ARG A 114 3.32 13.53 31.07
CA ARG A 114 3.65 13.09 32.44
C ARG A 114 5.05 13.51 32.84
N GLU A 115 6.05 13.21 32.03
CA GLU A 115 7.44 13.38 32.44
C GLU A 115 7.81 14.86 32.50
N VAL A 116 7.44 15.64 31.49
CA VAL A 116 7.69 17.08 31.45
C VAL A 116 6.74 17.81 32.39
N GLY A 117 5.43 17.58 32.28
CA GLY A 117 4.44 18.29 33.08
C GLY A 117 4.60 18.06 34.58
N ASP A 118 4.69 16.80 35.00
CA ASP A 118 4.79 16.50 36.43
C ASP A 118 6.17 16.77 37.01
N THR A 119 7.24 16.37 36.30
CA THR A 119 8.60 16.48 36.86
C THR A 119 9.03 17.93 36.90
N ILE A 120 8.86 18.66 35.80
CA ILE A 120 9.24 20.08 35.75
C ILE A 120 8.31 20.88 36.65
N GLY A 121 6.99 20.66 36.57
CA GLY A 121 6.02 21.36 37.43
C GLY A 121 6.35 21.21 38.91
N ARG A 122 6.55 19.98 39.39
CA ARG A 122 6.88 19.74 40.80
C ARG A 122 8.25 20.28 41.21
N THR A 123 9.24 20.23 40.31
CA THR A 123 10.59 20.71 40.61
C THR A 123 10.59 22.23 40.70
N VAL A 124 10.01 22.91 39.72
CA VAL A 124 9.89 24.37 39.70
C VAL A 124 9.08 24.86 40.90
N ASP A 125 7.93 24.24 41.20
CA ASP A 125 7.12 24.64 42.35
C ASP A 125 7.86 24.52 43.68
N ARG A 126 8.68 23.47 43.86
CA ARG A 126 9.48 23.29 45.07
C ARG A 126 10.63 24.29 45.15
N GLU A 127 11.45 24.33 44.12
CA GLU A 127 12.64 25.19 44.09
C GLU A 127 12.26 26.67 44.25
N VAL A 128 11.20 27.11 43.57
CA VAL A 128 10.73 28.49 43.69
C VAL A 128 10.15 28.76 45.08
N ARG A 129 9.35 27.85 45.63
CA ARG A 129 8.79 28.04 46.98
C ARG A 129 9.88 28.08 48.03
N ASP A 130 10.83 27.16 47.99
CA ASP A 130 11.91 27.08 48.97
C ASP A 130 12.86 28.28 48.88
N ALA A 131 13.17 28.74 47.65
CA ALA A 131 13.97 29.94 47.44
C ALA A 131 13.25 31.20 47.95
N VAL A 132 11.97 31.36 47.61
CA VAL A 132 11.18 32.54 48.03
C VAL A 132 10.97 32.55 49.54
N ASP A 133 10.56 31.42 50.14
CA ASP A 133 10.39 31.31 51.59
C ASP A 133 11.72 31.55 52.33
N GLY A 134 12.83 31.02 51.80
CA GLY A 134 14.16 31.23 52.37
C GLY A 134 14.60 32.69 52.34
N ILE A 135 14.42 33.38 51.22
CA ILE A 135 14.72 34.81 51.09
C ILE A 135 13.84 35.65 52.02
N ILE A 136 12.52 35.37 52.04
CA ILE A 136 11.58 36.13 52.86
C ILE A 136 11.89 35.94 54.34
N ARG A 137 12.11 34.70 54.81
CA ARG A 137 12.49 34.46 56.22
C ARG A 137 13.79 35.15 56.57
N ALA A 138 14.84 34.99 55.76
CA ALA A 138 16.13 35.62 56.04
C ALA A 138 16.06 37.15 56.09
N ALA A 139 15.32 37.76 55.16
CA ALA A 139 15.18 39.22 55.10
C ALA A 139 14.27 39.75 56.22
N VAL A 140 13.11 39.13 56.43
CA VAL A 140 12.11 39.61 57.40
C VAL A 140 12.54 39.31 58.82
N ASP A 141 12.94 38.08 59.13
CA ASP A 141 13.34 37.71 60.50
C ASP A 141 14.59 38.49 60.90
N GLY A 142 15.57 38.63 59.98
CA GLY A 142 16.77 39.41 60.19
C GLY A 142 16.48 40.89 60.47
N GLU A 143 15.68 41.55 59.63
CA GLU A 143 15.33 42.97 59.84
C GLU A 143 14.46 43.20 61.08
N VAL A 144 13.54 42.29 61.39
CA VAL A 144 12.68 42.38 62.57
C VAL A 144 13.52 42.22 63.84
N GLU A 145 14.38 41.21 63.91
CA GLU A 145 15.25 40.98 65.07
C GLU A 145 16.23 42.16 65.26
N ASP A 146 16.88 42.58 64.18
CA ASP A 146 17.91 43.63 64.24
C ASP A 146 17.36 45.03 64.48
N THR A 147 16.21 45.35 63.88
CA THR A 147 15.65 46.71 63.97
C THR A 147 14.67 46.80 65.13
N ILE A 148 13.65 45.94 65.16
CA ILE A 148 12.60 46.01 66.18
C ILE A 148 13.14 45.51 67.51
N GLY A 149 13.80 44.34 67.54
CA GLY A 149 14.38 43.79 68.76
C GLY A 149 15.32 44.79 69.46
N ARG A 150 16.31 45.32 68.72
CA ARG A 150 17.23 46.32 69.28
C ARG A 150 16.57 47.64 69.67
N THR A 151 15.50 48.06 68.99
CA THR A 151 14.78 49.30 69.34
C THR A 151 13.96 49.12 70.61
N VAL A 152 13.24 48.01 70.73
CA VAL A 152 12.46 47.66 71.92
C VAL A 152 13.36 47.46 73.13
N ASP A 153 14.49 46.77 72.96
CA ASP A 153 15.46 46.56 74.04
C ASP A 153 16.03 47.88 74.56
N ARG A 154 16.40 48.82 73.67
CA ARG A 154 16.87 50.16 74.07
C ARG A 154 15.79 50.95 74.78
N ALA A 155 14.60 51.06 74.18
CA ALA A 155 13.49 51.79 74.78
C ALA A 155 13.10 51.24 76.16
N THR A 156 13.20 49.91 76.34
CA THR A 156 12.90 49.27 77.62
C THR A 156 13.98 49.56 78.66
N ARG A 157 15.27 49.57 78.28
CA ARG A 157 16.34 50.00 79.21
C ARG A 157 16.17 51.47 79.62
N ASP A 158 16.00 52.35 78.64
CA ASP A 158 15.87 53.80 78.88
C ASP A 158 14.65 54.17 79.74
N ALA A 159 13.62 53.33 79.77
CA ALA A 159 12.42 53.55 80.59
C ALA A 159 12.55 53.04 82.04
N VAL A 160 13.54 52.17 82.31
CA VAL A 160 13.72 51.52 83.63
C VAL A 160 14.90 52.11 84.41
N ASP A 161 15.77 52.88 83.75
CA ASP A 161 16.78 53.77 84.36
C ASP A 161 16.20 55.16 84.70
#